data_AF-A0A7V8W9B3-F1
#
_entry.id   AF-A0A7V8W9B3-F1
#
_cell.length_a   1.000
_cell.length_b   1.000
_cell.length_c   1.000
_cell.angle_alpha   90.00
_cell.angle_beta   90.00
_cell.angle_gamma   90.00
#
_symmetry.space_group_name_H-M   'P 1'
#
loop_
_entity.id
_entity.type
_entity.pdbx_description
1 polymer ?
#
loop_
_entity_poly.entity_id
_entity_poly.type
_entity_poly.pdbx_seq_one_letter_code
_entity_poly.pdbx_strand_id
1 'polypeptide(L)'
;ARGGRIVQIGQSAGPEATLASAPIRGKLLSVLGHANPGAPPDVTADAYRRMVEHAAAGRLTVDHETVPLERVAEAWERQAAFPRRKLVLVP
;
A
#
# COMPACT_ATOMS: atom_id res chain seq x y z
N ALA A 1 -20.89 2.84 7.09
CA ALA A 1 -21.28 2.54 8.49
C ALA A 1 -21.06 3.77 9.38
N ARG A 2 -21.77 3.86 10.51
CA ARG A 2 -21.44 4.83 11.58
C ARG A 2 -20.09 4.43 12.20
N GLY A 3 -19.22 5.38 12.55
CA GLY A 3 -17.89 5.10 13.11
C GLY A 3 -16.86 4.57 12.09
N GLY A 4 -17.10 4.76 10.79
CA GLY A 4 -16.18 4.30 9.75
C GLY A 4 -14.85 5.05 9.76
N ARG A 5 -13.78 4.39 9.27
CA ARG A 5 -12.42 4.94 9.23
C ARG A 5 -11.91 4.97 7.79
N ILE A 6 -11.34 6.10 7.39
CA ILE A 6 -10.57 6.26 6.16
C ILE A 6 -9.10 6.32 6.58
N VAL A 7 -8.26 5.49 5.98
CA VAL A 7 -6.81 5.47 6.25
C VAL A 7 -6.08 5.99 5.02
N GLN A 8 -5.40 7.12 5.17
CA GLN A 8 -4.64 7.79 4.12
C GLN A 8 -3.22 7.23 4.04
N ILE A 9 -2.89 6.60 2.91
CA ILE A 9 -1.61 5.90 2.69
C ILE A 9 -0.72 6.60 1.65
N GLY A 10 -1.32 7.28 0.66
CA GLY A 10 -0.60 7.80 -0.48
C GLY A 10 -1.35 8.91 -1.22
N GLN A 11 -0.72 9.44 -2.26
CA GLN A 11 -1.14 10.65 -2.96
C GLN A 11 -1.04 10.54 -4.49
N SER A 12 -1.25 9.34 -5.06
CA SER A 12 -1.11 9.13 -6.51
C SER A 12 -2.07 9.98 -7.36
N ALA A 13 -3.16 10.46 -6.77
CA ALA A 13 -4.15 11.34 -7.41
C ALA A 13 -3.89 12.84 -7.15
N GLY A 14 -2.84 13.19 -6.38
CA GLY A 14 -2.51 14.56 -6.00
C GLY A 14 -2.35 14.74 -4.48
N PRO A 15 -1.80 15.90 -4.05
CA PRO A 15 -1.45 16.17 -2.66
C PRO A 15 -2.66 16.49 -1.77
N GLU A 16 -3.82 16.79 -2.36
CA GLU A 16 -5.02 17.24 -1.66
C GLU A 16 -6.22 16.31 -1.93
N ALA A 17 -7.17 16.28 -1.00
CA ALA A 17 -8.43 15.57 -1.14
C ALA A 17 -9.60 16.37 -0.55
N THR A 18 -10.67 16.52 -1.32
CA THR A 18 -11.91 17.16 -0.87
C THR A 18 -12.85 16.12 -0.25
N LEU A 19 -13.28 16.35 0.99
CA LEU A 19 -14.18 15.46 1.72
C LEU A 19 -15.49 16.16 2.11
N ALA A 20 -16.62 15.50 1.87
CA ALA A 20 -17.94 16.03 2.28
C ALA A 20 -18.06 16.05 3.82
N SER A 21 -18.34 17.22 4.38
CA SER A 21 -18.34 17.39 5.85
C SER A 21 -19.55 16.77 6.56
N ALA A 22 -20.70 16.72 5.90
CA ALA A 22 -21.95 16.15 6.44
C ALA A 22 -21.81 14.67 6.85
N PRO A 23 -21.30 13.75 6.02
CA PRO A 23 -21.10 12.37 6.43
C PRO A 23 -20.03 12.21 7.51
N ILE A 24 -18.99 13.05 7.53
CA ILE A 24 -17.96 13.02 8.59
C ILE A 24 -18.60 13.25 9.97
N ARG A 25 -19.33 14.36 10.13
CA ARG A 25 -19.98 14.67 11.42
C ARG A 25 -21.18 13.76 11.69
N GLY A 26 -22.04 13.54 10.69
CA GLY A 26 -23.29 12.79 10.84
C GLY A 26 -23.09 11.30 11.08
N LYS A 27 -22.05 10.70 10.50
CA LYS A 27 -21.71 9.28 10.70
C LYS A 27 -20.54 9.06 11.66
N LEU A 28 -19.98 10.13 12.25
CA LEU A 28 -18.81 10.07 13.12
C LEU A 28 -17.64 9.34 12.45
N LEU A 29 -17.28 9.76 11.23
CA LEU A 29 -16.16 9.15 10.51
C LEU A 29 -14.82 9.72 10.99
N SER A 30 -13.77 8.91 10.95
CA SER A 30 -12.39 9.34 11.22
C SER A 30 -11.54 9.29 9.96
N VAL A 31 -10.65 10.28 9.82
CA VAL A 31 -9.59 10.32 8.79
C VAL A 31 -8.26 10.12 9.51
N LEU A 32 -7.55 9.03 9.18
CA LEU A 32 -6.33 8.61 9.86
C LEU A 32 -5.18 8.63 8.86
N GLY A 33 -4.07 9.28 9.21
CA GLY A 33 -2.83 9.16 8.45
C GLY A 33 -2.10 7.86 8.80
N HIS A 34 -1.50 7.20 7.82
CA HIS A 34 -0.61 6.06 8.05
C HIS A 34 0.62 6.15 7.15
N ALA A 35 1.78 5.95 7.76
CA ALA A 35 3.06 5.84 7.07
C ALA A 35 3.82 4.67 7.66
N ASN A 36 4.31 3.74 6.83
CA ASN A 36 5.01 2.55 7.31
C ASN A 36 6.21 2.88 8.24
N PRO A 37 7.06 3.90 7.96
CA PRO A 37 8.15 4.26 8.88
C PRO A 37 7.70 4.75 10.26
N GLY A 38 6.44 5.17 10.41
CA GLY A 38 5.90 5.64 11.69
C GLY A 38 5.40 4.53 12.61
N ALA A 39 5.38 3.27 12.15
CA ALA A 39 4.94 2.15 12.96
C ALA A 39 6.06 1.70 13.93
N PRO A 40 5.73 1.36 15.19
CA PRO A 40 6.68 0.73 16.10
C PRO A 40 7.32 -0.54 15.51
N PRO A 41 8.58 -0.87 15.87
CA PRO A 41 9.27 -2.04 15.32
C PRO A 41 8.57 -3.37 15.56
N ASP A 42 8.01 -3.58 16.75
CA ASP A 42 7.24 -4.76 17.14
C ASP A 42 5.97 -4.90 16.28
N VAL A 43 5.24 -3.79 16.08
CA VAL A 43 4.06 -3.75 15.22
C VAL A 43 4.42 -4.10 13.77
N THR A 44 5.55 -3.60 13.28
CA THR A 44 6.04 -3.88 11.92
C THR A 44 6.42 -5.36 11.77
N ALA A 45 7.13 -5.92 12.74
CA ALA A 45 7.50 -7.33 12.75
C ALA A 45 6.26 -8.24 12.75
N ASP A 46 5.27 -7.94 13.58
CA ASP A 46 4.01 -8.69 13.63
C ASP A 46 3.19 -8.54 12.36
N ALA A 47 3.15 -7.35 11.74
CA ALA A 47 2.50 -7.14 10.46
C ALA A 47 3.17 -7.95 9.34
N TYR A 48 4.50 -7.94 9.29
CA TYR A 48 5.26 -8.69 8.30
C TYR A 48 5.07 -10.20 8.46
N ARG A 49 5.14 -10.71 9.69
CA ARG A 49 4.89 -12.13 9.98
C ARG A 49 3.51 -12.58 9.49
N ARG A 50 2.45 -11.83 9.82
CA ARG A 50 1.09 -12.11 9.33
C ARG A 50 1.02 -12.12 7.81
N MET A 51 1.64 -11.14 7.14
CA MET A 51 1.68 -11.06 5.68
C MET A 51 2.35 -12.30 5.06
N VAL A 52 3.48 -12.75 5.63
CA VAL A 52 4.19 -13.96 5.18
C VAL A 52 3.37 -15.21 5.44
N GLU A 53 2.71 -15.34 6.60
CA GLU A 53 1.80 -16.45 6.90
C GLU A 53 0.64 -16.54 5.88
N HIS A 54 0.08 -15.39 5.48
CA HIS A 54 -0.93 -15.35 4.42
C HIS A 54 -0.37 -15.74 3.05
N ALA A 55 0.82 -15.28 2.69
CA ALA A 55 1.47 -15.61 1.44
C ALA A 55 1.81 -17.10 1.35
N ALA A 56 2.42 -17.67 2.40
CA ALA A 56 2.76 -19.08 2.49
C ALA A 56 1.52 -19.99 2.41
N ALA A 57 0.39 -19.54 2.94
CA ALA A 57 -0.88 -20.26 2.87
C ALA A 57 -1.68 -20.00 1.58
N GLY A 58 -1.14 -19.26 0.61
CA GLY A 58 -1.84 -18.91 -0.64
C GLY A 58 -3.04 -17.97 -0.47
N ARG A 59 -3.23 -17.38 0.72
CA ARG A 59 -4.30 -16.40 1.00
C ARG A 59 -3.95 -14.99 0.52
N LEU A 60 -2.67 -14.75 0.21
CA LEU A 60 -2.17 -13.52 -0.37
C LEU A 60 -1.29 -13.88 -1.57
N THR A 61 -1.73 -13.49 -2.76
CA THR A 61 -0.99 -13.66 -4.01
C THR A 61 -0.69 -12.30 -4.63
N VAL A 62 0.47 -12.18 -5.25
CA VAL A 62 0.87 -10.96 -5.96
C VAL A 62 1.29 -11.32 -7.38
N ASP A 63 0.61 -10.73 -8.36
CA ASP A 63 1.07 -10.78 -9.74
C ASP A 63 2.40 -10.05 -9.83
N HIS A 64 3.43 -10.76 -10.27
CA HIS A 64 4.78 -10.25 -10.35
C HIS A 64 5.50 -10.75 -11.60
N GLU A 65 6.49 -9.97 -12.00
CA GLU A 65 7.41 -10.29 -13.08
C GLU A 65 8.82 -10.13 -12.56
N THR A 66 9.68 -11.11 -12.84
CA THR A 66 11.11 -11.04 -12.54
C THR A 66 11.83 -10.31 -13.66
N VAL A 67 12.64 -9.31 -13.31
CA VAL A 67 13.45 -8.53 -14.26
C VAL A 67 14.91 -8.65 -13.85
N PRO A 68 15.84 -9.00 -14.76
CA PRO A 68 17.27 -9.03 -14.45
C PRO A 68 17.76 -7.67 -13.96
N LEU A 69 18.69 -7.67 -13.00
CA LEU A 69 19.22 -6.45 -12.40
C LEU A 69 19.89 -5.54 -13.44
N GLU A 70 20.47 -6.10 -14.50
CA GLU A 70 21.06 -5.36 -15.61
C GLU A 70 20.04 -4.47 -16.34
N ARG A 71 18.75 -4.81 -16.25
CA ARG A 71 17.63 -4.06 -16.86
C ARG A 71 16.94 -3.14 -15.87
N VAL A 72 17.57 -2.80 -14.74
CA VAL A 72 16.98 -1.93 -13.70
C VAL A 72 16.47 -0.59 -14.24
N ALA A 73 17.17 0.03 -15.19
CA ALA A 73 16.75 1.29 -15.78
C ALA A 73 15.39 1.16 -16.49
N GLU A 74 15.25 0.13 -17.32
CA GLU A 74 13.99 -0.18 -17.99
C GLU A 74 12.89 -0.57 -16.99
N ALA A 75 13.22 -1.39 -15.98
CA ALA A 75 12.27 -1.75 -14.93
C ALA A 75 11.72 -0.50 -14.22
N TRP A 76 12.56 0.51 -14.01
CA TRP A 76 12.18 1.78 -13.39
C TRP A 76 11.21 2.59 -14.25
N GLU A 77 11.51 2.74 -15.54
CA GLU A 77 10.62 3.41 -16.51
C GLU A 77 9.26 2.70 -16.59
N ARG A 78 9.28 1.37 -16.68
CA ARG A 78 8.07 0.54 -16.72
C ARG A 78 7.26 0.70 -15.44
N GLN A 79 7.89 0.74 -14.27
CA GLN A 79 7.22 0.96 -12.99
C GLN A 79 6.50 2.31 -12.94
N ALA A 80 7.12 3.37 -13.46
CA ALA A 80 6.50 4.69 -13.55
C ALA A 80 5.28 4.71 -14.50
N ALA A 81 5.28 3.85 -15.52
CA ALA A 81 4.16 3.65 -16.44
C ALA A 81 3.04 2.74 -15.91
N PHE A 82 3.06 2.38 -14.62
CA PHE A 82 2.04 1.56 -13.94
C PHE A 82 1.78 0.20 -14.64
N PRO A 83 2.72 -0.76 -14.58
CA PRO A 83 2.63 -2.03 -15.33
C PRO A 83 1.57 -3.00 -14.77
N ARG A 84 0.81 -2.56 -13.75
CA ARG A 84 -0.24 -3.30 -13.02
C ARG A 84 0.19 -4.62 -12.39
N ARG A 85 1.49 -4.83 -12.23
CA ARG A 85 2.12 -5.96 -11.54
C ARG A 85 3.33 -5.48 -10.75
N LYS A 86 3.84 -6.29 -9.83
CA LYS A 86 5.11 -6.00 -9.16
C LYS A 86 6.28 -6.41 -10.03
N LEU A 87 7.26 -5.52 -10.18
CA LEU A 87 8.54 -5.86 -10.80
C LEU A 87 9.50 -6.28 -9.69
N VAL A 88 10.06 -7.48 -9.81
CA VAL A 88 11.01 -8.06 -8.85
C VAL A 88 12.37 -8.14 -9.55
N LEU A 89 13.34 -7.40 -9.04
CA LEU A 89 14.70 -7.47 -9.56
C LEU A 89 15.37 -8.76 -9.09
N VAL A 90 15.99 -9.50 -10.01
CA VAL A 90 16.77 -10.70 -9.72
C VAL A 90 18.22 -10.48 -10.15
N PRO A 91 19.22 -11.06 -9.44
CA PRO A 91 20.63 -10.94 -9.80
C PRO A 91 20.96 -11.48 -11.18
#